data_AF-A0A177QS30-F1
#
_entry.id   AF-A0A177QS30-F1
#
_cell.length_a   1.000
_cell.length_b   1.000
_cell.length_c   1.000
_cell.angle_alpha   90.00
_cell.angle_beta   90.00
_cell.angle_gamma   90.00
#
_symmetry.space_group_name_H-M   'P 1'
#
loop_
_entity.id
_entity.type
_entity.pdbx_description
1 polymer ?
#
loop_
_entity_poly.entity_id
_entity_poly.type
_entity_poly.pdbx_seq_one_letter_code
_entity_poly.pdbx_strand_id
1 'polypeptide(L)'
;MTPALADEMCKTAKVSPKAKPRDIRGAIAEKLYHTIQATKLTAPPTTSLSPIGEKAILSGLYKQIKGEFYTAVSRPPSVYRGNPFIIEAGLAYGQAPDSAAKPERPAQPLAEGEQEEGGSELARVIRYANRVPLLYQQSACAIF
;
A
#
# COMPACT_ATOMS: atom_id res chain seq x y z
N MET A 1 11.69 10.79 17.90
CA MET A 1 11.17 10.83 19.28
C MET A 1 11.90 11.93 20.01
N THR A 2 11.20 12.85 20.67
CA THR A 2 11.84 13.92 21.44
C THR A 2 12.25 13.39 22.82
N PRO A 3 13.31 13.95 23.45
CA PRO A 3 13.73 13.55 24.79
C PRO A 3 12.62 13.68 25.84
N ALA A 4 11.82 14.76 25.77
CA ALA A 4 10.70 14.98 26.68
C ALA A 4 9.62 13.89 26.60
N LEU A 5 9.24 13.47 25.37
CA LEU A 5 8.27 12.41 25.17
C LEU A 5 8.80 11.06 25.69
N ALA A 6 10.09 10.79 25.51
CA ALA A 6 10.72 9.59 26.04
C ALA A 6 10.64 9.53 27.58
N ASP A 7 10.90 10.64 28.26
CA ASP A 7 10.78 10.73 29.72
C ASP A 7 9.34 10.53 30.21
N GLU A 8 8.35 11.07 29.50
CA GLU A 8 6.93 10.84 29.83
C GLU A 8 6.52 9.37 29.66
N MET A 9 6.99 8.71 28.60
CA MET A 9 6.75 7.29 28.38
C MET A 9 7.37 6.43 29.48
N CYS A 10 8.62 6.73 29.87
CA CYS A 10 9.29 6.06 30.98
C CYS A 10 8.54 6.25 32.30
N LYS A 11 8.06 7.47 32.61
CA LYS A 11 7.24 7.75 33.80
C LYS A 11 5.94 6.94 33.78
N THR A 12 5.24 6.90 32.66
CA THR A 12 3.99 6.15 32.49
C THR A 12 4.20 4.64 32.66
N ALA A 13 5.27 4.12 32.07
CA ALA A 13 5.66 2.72 32.20
C ALA A 13 6.20 2.36 33.61
N LYS A 14 6.45 3.35 34.48
CA LYS A 14 7.17 3.19 35.77
C LYS A 14 8.57 2.59 35.60
N VAL A 15 9.25 2.99 34.53
CA VAL A 15 10.63 2.62 34.24
C VAL A 15 11.51 3.83 34.49
N SER A 16 12.63 3.63 35.20
CA SER A 16 13.62 4.70 35.37
C SER A 16 14.24 5.05 34.01
N PRO A 17 14.26 6.33 33.59
CA PRO A 17 14.93 6.73 32.34
C PRO A 17 16.44 6.41 32.30
N LYS A 18 17.04 6.17 33.47
CA LYS A 18 18.46 5.80 33.63
C LYS A 18 18.68 4.29 33.73
N ALA A 19 17.62 3.48 33.67
CA ALA A 19 17.75 2.03 33.71
C ALA A 19 18.56 1.55 32.49
N LYS A 20 19.45 0.57 32.70
CA LYS A 20 20.21 -0.01 31.58
C LYS A 20 19.26 -0.83 30.72
N PRO A 21 19.28 -0.70 29.38
CA PRO A 21 18.39 -1.46 28.50
C PRO A 21 18.48 -2.98 28.70
N ARG A 22 19.66 -3.50 29.10
CA ARG A 22 19.89 -4.94 29.35
C ARG A 22 19.11 -5.48 30.55
N ASP A 23 18.67 -4.62 31.45
CA ASP A 23 17.99 -4.96 32.70
C ASP A 23 16.45 -4.84 32.56
N ILE A 24 15.95 -4.31 31.44
CA ILE A 24 14.52 -4.20 31.15
C ILE A 24 14.01 -5.56 30.62
N ARG A 25 13.42 -6.37 31.51
CA ARG A 25 12.95 -7.73 31.19
C ARG A 25 11.60 -8.05 31.84
N GLY A 26 10.95 -9.11 31.35
CA GLY A 26 9.69 -9.62 31.88
C GLY A 26 8.58 -8.55 31.90
N ALA A 27 7.87 -8.44 33.02
CA ALA A 27 6.74 -7.52 33.19
C ALA A 27 7.10 -6.05 32.92
N ILE A 28 8.35 -5.64 33.15
CA ILE A 28 8.80 -4.27 32.88
C ILE A 28 8.84 -4.01 31.37
N ALA A 29 9.32 -4.98 30.59
CA ALA A 29 9.40 -4.89 29.14
C ALA A 29 8.01 -4.92 28.49
N GLU A 30 7.12 -5.78 28.96
CA GLU A 30 5.72 -5.83 28.50
C GLU A 30 4.98 -4.53 28.77
N LYS A 31 5.14 -3.98 29.97
CA LYS A 31 4.52 -2.70 30.32
C LYS A 31 5.04 -1.55 29.47
N LEU A 32 6.35 -1.54 29.19
CA LEU A 32 6.94 -0.57 28.27
C LEU A 32 6.37 -0.73 26.85
N TYR A 33 6.24 -1.97 26.36
CA TYR A 33 5.66 -2.27 25.05
C TYR A 33 4.21 -1.76 24.94
N HIS A 34 3.35 -2.05 25.92
CA HIS A 34 1.98 -1.55 25.93
C HIS A 34 1.92 -0.02 26.03
N THR A 35 2.82 0.59 26.81
CA THR A 35 2.90 2.05 26.93
C THR A 35 3.29 2.69 25.59
N ILE A 36 4.24 2.09 24.86
CA ILE A 36 4.64 2.55 23.52
C ILE A 36 3.46 2.50 22.55
N GLN A 37 2.71 1.38 22.56
CA GLN A 37 1.56 1.21 21.66
C GLN A 37 0.38 2.15 21.98
N ALA A 38 0.18 2.49 23.25
CA ALA A 38 -0.85 3.43 23.67
C ALA A 38 -0.46 4.90 23.46
N THR A 39 0.83 5.20 23.34
CA THR A 39 1.31 6.58 23.18
C THR A 39 1.17 7.01 21.73
N LYS A 40 0.59 8.20 21.51
CA LYS A 40 0.49 8.80 20.18
C LYS A 40 1.86 9.31 19.72
N LEU A 41 2.56 8.50 18.94
CA LEU A 41 3.84 8.87 18.33
C LEU A 41 3.65 9.67 17.03
N THR A 42 4.62 10.54 16.74
CA THR A 42 4.70 11.21 15.43
C THR A 42 4.95 10.19 14.33
N ALA A 43 4.28 10.38 13.19
CA ALA A 43 4.52 9.57 12.00
C ALA A 43 6.02 9.56 11.61
N PRO A 44 6.60 8.40 11.25
CA PRO A 44 7.91 8.33 10.64
C PRO A 44 7.99 9.22 9.38
N PRO A 45 9.19 9.72 9.04
CA PRO A 45 9.39 10.51 7.84
C PRO A 45 9.06 9.69 6.58
N THR A 46 8.55 10.38 5.57
CA THR A 46 8.10 9.78 4.30
C THR A 46 9.20 9.75 3.24
N THR A 47 10.43 10.16 3.60
CA THR A 47 11.61 10.18 2.73
C THR A 47 12.05 8.79 2.26
N SER A 48 11.61 7.73 2.94
CA SER A 48 11.83 6.34 2.54
C SER A 48 10.98 5.91 1.34
N LEU A 49 9.99 6.70 0.93
CA LEU A 49 9.07 6.35 -0.14
C LEU A 49 9.55 6.86 -1.50
N SER A 50 9.30 6.06 -2.53
CA SER A 50 9.61 6.40 -3.92
C SER A 50 8.36 6.20 -4.78
N PRO A 51 7.42 7.16 -4.80
CA PRO A 51 6.21 7.07 -5.63
C PRO A 51 6.56 7.08 -7.13
N ILE A 52 5.67 6.56 -7.98
CA ILE A 52 5.77 6.63 -9.44
C ILE A 52 5.48 8.07 -9.90
N GLY A 53 4.45 8.69 -9.31
CA GLY A 53 3.99 10.04 -9.61
C GLY A 53 2.93 10.09 -10.72
N GLU A 54 1.96 10.99 -10.53
CA GLU A 54 0.78 11.16 -11.42
C GLU A 54 1.17 11.32 -12.89
N LYS A 55 2.16 12.16 -13.19
CA LYS A 55 2.62 12.40 -14.58
C LYS A 55 3.17 11.14 -15.24
N ALA A 56 3.94 10.34 -14.50
CA ALA A 56 4.51 9.10 -15.02
C ALA A 56 3.42 8.05 -15.24
N ILE A 57 2.45 7.93 -14.31
CA ILE A 57 1.27 7.06 -14.45
C ILE A 57 0.48 7.44 -15.70
N LEU A 58 0.13 8.72 -15.87
CA LEU A 58 -0.57 9.21 -17.06
C LEU A 58 0.20 8.87 -18.34
N SER A 59 1.50 9.15 -18.38
CA SER A 59 2.33 8.85 -19.56
C SER A 59 2.37 7.36 -19.90
N GLY A 60 2.33 6.48 -18.89
CA GLY A 60 2.26 5.04 -19.08
C GLY A 60 0.90 4.60 -19.63
N LEU A 61 -0.18 5.16 -19.08
CA LEU A 61 -1.55 4.88 -19.55
C LEU A 61 -1.73 5.32 -21.02
N TYR A 62 -1.32 6.54 -21.38
CA TYR A 62 -1.41 7.05 -22.76
C TYR A 62 -0.65 6.18 -23.77
N LYS A 63 0.48 5.59 -23.39
CA LYS A 63 1.31 4.76 -24.28
C LYS A 63 0.75 3.35 -24.46
N GLN A 64 0.18 2.77 -23.41
CA GLN A 64 -0.16 1.33 -23.38
C GLN A 64 -1.65 1.05 -23.57
N ILE A 65 -2.52 2.02 -23.27
CA ILE A 65 -3.97 1.84 -23.28
C ILE A 65 -4.57 2.91 -24.20
N LYS A 66 -5.32 2.48 -25.21
CA LYS A 66 -6.16 3.38 -26.00
C LYS A 66 -7.46 3.62 -25.22
N GLY A 67 -7.62 4.83 -24.74
CA GLY A 67 -8.82 5.37 -24.09
C GLY A 67 -9.07 6.80 -24.55
N GLU A 68 -10.27 7.29 -24.25
CA GLU A 68 -10.75 8.64 -24.54
C GLU A 68 -10.49 9.59 -23.36
N PHE A 69 -10.40 9.03 -22.15
CA PHE A 69 -10.21 9.77 -20.91
C PHE A 69 -9.14 9.09 -20.04
N TYR A 70 -8.30 9.91 -19.41
CA TYR A 70 -7.24 9.46 -18.52
C TYR A 70 -7.15 10.37 -17.30
N THR A 71 -6.99 9.79 -16.13
CA THR A 71 -6.71 10.53 -14.90
C THR A 71 -5.79 9.73 -14.00
N ALA A 72 -5.00 10.41 -13.18
CA ALA A 72 -4.17 9.78 -12.15
C ALA A 72 -4.15 10.67 -10.90
N VAL A 73 -4.05 10.03 -9.74
CA VAL A 73 -3.98 10.71 -8.45
C VAL A 73 -2.97 10.02 -7.54
N SER A 74 -2.19 10.84 -6.83
CA SER A 74 -1.28 10.39 -5.77
C SER A 74 -1.74 10.96 -4.43
N ARG A 75 -2.11 10.08 -3.51
CA ARG A 75 -2.54 10.48 -2.16
C ARG A 75 -1.35 11.00 -1.34
N PRO A 76 -1.60 11.86 -0.33
CA PRO A 76 -0.56 12.18 0.65
C PRO A 76 -0.12 10.91 1.40
N PRO A 77 1.16 10.81 1.80
CA PRO A 77 1.65 9.65 2.54
C PRO A 77 0.88 9.42 3.83
N SER A 78 0.69 8.15 4.18
CA SER A 78 0.05 7.71 5.41
C SER A 78 0.91 6.65 6.09
N VAL A 79 0.67 6.36 7.36
CA VAL A 79 1.48 5.40 8.13
C VAL A 79 0.58 4.30 8.68
N TYR A 80 0.99 3.05 8.45
CA TYR A 80 0.33 1.89 9.02
C TYR A 80 1.34 1.05 9.81
N ARG A 81 1.06 0.82 11.09
CA ARG A 81 1.95 0.07 12.01
C ARG A 81 3.41 0.52 11.96
N GLY A 82 3.64 1.83 11.89
CA GLY A 82 4.98 2.42 11.82
C GLY A 82 5.64 2.38 10.43
N ASN A 83 4.97 1.86 9.41
CA ASN A 83 5.46 1.84 8.04
C ASN A 83 4.76 2.91 7.22
N PRO A 84 5.47 3.93 6.70
CA PRO A 84 4.89 4.88 5.78
C PRO A 84 4.55 4.18 4.45
N PHE A 85 3.48 4.62 3.80
CA PHE A 85 3.05 4.15 2.47
C PHE A 85 2.32 5.28 1.74
N ILE A 86 2.26 5.20 0.41
CA ILE A 86 1.49 6.08 -0.48
C ILE A 86 0.64 5.19 -1.38
N ILE A 87 -0.56 5.66 -1.71
CA ILE A 87 -1.42 5.02 -2.71
C ILE A 87 -1.49 5.94 -3.92
N GLU A 88 -1.25 5.37 -5.10
CA GLU A 88 -1.40 6.04 -6.38
C GLU A 88 -2.35 5.23 -7.25
N ALA A 89 -3.26 5.91 -7.92
CA ALA A 89 -4.25 5.28 -8.78
C ALA A 89 -4.30 6.00 -10.13
N GLY A 90 -4.49 5.22 -11.19
CA GLY A 90 -4.68 5.72 -12.55
C GLY A 90 -5.89 5.04 -13.18
N LEU A 91 -6.69 5.81 -13.90
CA LEU A 91 -7.86 5.33 -14.62
C LEU A 91 -7.74 5.76 -16.08
N ALA A 92 -7.98 4.81 -16.98
CA ALA A 92 -8.20 5.06 -18.40
C ALA A 92 -9.60 4.55 -18.76
N TYR A 93 -10.38 5.37 -19.45
CA TYR A 93 -11.76 5.07 -19.82
C TYR A 93 -11.99 5.40 -21.30
N GLY A 94 -12.90 4.67 -21.96
CA GLY A 94 -13.25 4.82 -23.37
C GLY A 94 -13.12 3.51 -24.14
N GLN A 95 -13.73 3.45 -25.32
CA GLN A 95 -13.61 2.30 -26.21
C GLN A 95 -12.35 2.44 -27.05
N ALA A 96 -11.52 1.39 -27.08
CA ALA A 96 -10.68 1.22 -28.26
C ALA A 96 -11.61 1.01 -29.47
N PRO A 97 -11.33 1.58 -30.66
CA PRO A 97 -12.15 1.34 -31.86
C PRO A 97 -12.27 -0.15 -32.26
N ASP A 98 -11.53 -1.04 -31.60
CA ASP A 98 -11.54 -2.50 -31.79
C ASP A 98 -12.31 -3.26 -30.69
N SER A 99 -13.16 -2.58 -29.91
CA SER A 99 -13.96 -3.22 -28.83
C SER A 99 -15.04 -4.19 -29.34
N ALA A 100 -15.14 -4.42 -30.66
CA ALA A 100 -16.02 -5.42 -31.26
C ALA A 100 -15.38 -6.81 -31.41
N ALA A 101 -14.05 -6.96 -31.26
CA ALA A 101 -13.42 -8.29 -31.25
C ALA A 101 -11.98 -8.18 -30.73
N LYS A 102 -11.73 -8.60 -29.48
CA LYS A 102 -10.39 -9.04 -29.10
C LYS A 102 -10.34 -10.56 -29.20
N PRO A 103 -9.44 -11.14 -30.02
CA PRO A 103 -9.24 -12.58 -30.07
C PRO A 103 -8.79 -13.08 -28.69
N GLU A 104 -9.24 -14.27 -28.36
CA GLU A 104 -8.94 -15.02 -27.15
C GLU A 104 -7.47 -14.84 -26.74
N ARG A 105 -7.23 -14.14 -25.63
CA ARG A 105 -5.94 -14.21 -24.95
C ARG A 105 -5.84 -15.63 -24.40
N PRO A 106 -4.73 -16.37 -24.63
CA PRO A 106 -4.58 -17.69 -24.03
C PRO A 106 -4.74 -17.55 -22.52
N ALA A 107 -5.64 -18.36 -21.96
CA ALA A 107 -6.04 -18.34 -20.57
C ALA A 107 -4.80 -18.25 -19.66
N GLN A 108 -4.74 -17.19 -18.85
CA GLN A 108 -3.83 -17.20 -17.71
C GLN A 108 -4.22 -18.41 -16.83
N PRO A 109 -3.25 -19.17 -16.29
CA PRO A 109 -3.59 -20.34 -15.49
C PRO A 109 -4.45 -19.91 -14.31
N LEU A 110 -5.71 -20.34 -14.36
CA LEU A 110 -6.71 -20.16 -13.32
C LEU A 110 -6.20 -20.83 -12.05
N ALA A 111 -6.37 -20.19 -10.90
CA ALA A 111 -6.22 -20.87 -9.63
C ALA A 111 -7.33 -21.91 -9.50
N GLU A 112 -7.06 -23.03 -8.81
CA GLU A 112 -8.05 -24.09 -8.58
C GLU A 112 -9.34 -23.50 -7.96
N GLY A 113 -10.42 -23.45 -8.74
CA GLY A 113 -11.76 -23.02 -8.30
C GLY A 113 -12.43 -21.89 -9.11
N GLU A 114 -11.77 -21.25 -10.08
CA GLU A 114 -12.39 -20.19 -10.91
C GLU A 114 -13.00 -20.78 -12.19
N GLN A 115 -14.33 -20.67 -12.37
CA GLN A 115 -15.04 -21.02 -13.62
C GLN A 115 -15.11 -19.80 -14.56
N GLU A 116 -15.02 -20.03 -15.87
CA GLU A 116 -15.25 -19.00 -16.90
C GLU A 116 -16.73 -18.58 -16.91
N GLU A 117 -17.08 -17.52 -16.18
CA GLU A 117 -18.34 -16.83 -16.41
C GLU A 117 -18.19 -15.88 -17.60
N GLY A 118 -18.98 -16.13 -18.65
CA GLY A 118 -19.06 -15.35 -19.90
C GLY A 118 -19.63 -13.94 -19.73
N GLY A 119 -19.13 -13.18 -18.76
CA GLY A 119 -19.36 -11.76 -18.62
C GLY A 119 -18.32 -10.97 -19.42
N SER A 120 -18.77 -9.97 -20.18
CA SER A 120 -17.88 -8.93 -20.70
C SER A 120 -17.05 -8.38 -19.53
N GLU A 121 -15.71 -8.48 -19.61
CA GLU A 121 -14.78 -7.96 -18.60
C GLU A 121 -15.04 -6.44 -18.44
N LEU A 122 -15.84 -6.05 -17.43
CA LEU A 122 -16.32 -4.68 -17.24
C LEU A 122 -15.19 -3.69 -16.97
N ALA A 123 -14.10 -4.16 -16.35
CA ALA A 123 -12.91 -3.38 -16.08
C ALA A 123 -11.68 -4.29 -15.95
N ARG A 124 -10.56 -3.83 -16.48
CA ARG A 124 -9.25 -4.49 -16.29
C ARG A 124 -8.46 -3.81 -15.20
N VAL A 125 -8.12 -4.54 -14.14
CA VAL A 125 -7.34 -4.03 -13.01
C VAL A 125 -5.86 -4.37 -13.18
N ILE A 126 -4.98 -3.36 -13.14
CA ILE A 126 -3.52 -3.54 -13.16
C ILE A 126 -2.97 -3.11 -11.80
N ARG A 127 -2.36 -4.05 -11.08
CA ARG A 127 -1.90 -3.83 -9.70
C ARG A 127 -0.39 -3.70 -9.65
N TYR A 128 0.07 -2.78 -8.80
CA TYR A 128 1.50 -2.58 -8.50
C TYR A 128 1.72 -2.53 -7.00
N ALA A 129 2.84 -3.08 -6.55
CA ALA A 129 3.36 -2.90 -5.19
C ALA A 129 4.84 -2.53 -5.29
N ASN A 130 5.25 -1.41 -4.68
CA ASN A 130 6.64 -0.93 -4.73
C ASN A 130 7.23 -0.92 -6.16
N ARG A 131 6.45 -0.45 -7.15
CA ARG A 131 6.79 -0.41 -8.59
C ARG A 131 6.92 -1.78 -9.27
N VAL A 132 6.57 -2.87 -8.60
CA VAL A 132 6.55 -4.22 -9.17
C VAL A 132 5.12 -4.58 -9.61
N PRO A 133 4.90 -5.01 -10.86
CA PRO A 133 3.57 -5.44 -11.32
C PRO A 133 3.18 -6.77 -10.68
N LEU A 134 1.94 -6.87 -10.22
CA LEU A 134 1.38 -8.09 -9.62
C LEU A 134 0.46 -8.81 -10.62
N LEU A 135 0.86 -10.01 -11.05
CA LEU A 135 0.18 -10.74 -12.13
C LEU A 135 -0.84 -11.78 -11.64
N TYR A 136 -0.58 -12.43 -10.51
CA TYR A 136 -1.35 -13.57 -10.01
C TYR A 136 -2.27 -13.20 -8.83
N GLN A 137 -3.26 -14.05 -8.55
CA GLN A 137 -4.15 -14.00 -7.39
C GLN A 137 -4.77 -12.60 -7.19
N GLN A 138 -5.60 -12.19 -8.16
CA GLN A 138 -6.27 -10.89 -8.08
C GLN A 138 -7.31 -10.87 -6.95
N SER A 139 -8.15 -11.90 -6.87
CA SER A 139 -9.23 -12.05 -5.88
C SER A 139 -8.79 -12.05 -4.41
N ALA A 140 -7.52 -12.41 -4.12
CA ALA A 140 -6.98 -12.42 -2.76
C ALA A 140 -6.31 -11.10 -2.33
N CYS A 141 -6.32 -10.07 -3.19
CA CYS A 141 -5.62 -8.82 -2.95
C CYS A 141 -6.56 -7.76 -2.36
N ALA A 142 -6.09 -6.99 -1.38
CA ALA A 142 -6.87 -5.87 -0.80
C ALA A 142 -7.21 -4.72 -1.79
N ILE A 143 -6.76 -4.82 -3.05
CA ILE A 143 -7.02 -3.85 -4.13
C ILE A 143 -8.21 -4.31 -5.01
N PHE A 144 -8.56 -5.61 -4.96
CA PHE A 144 -9.63 -6.21 -5.74
C PHE A 144 -10.97 -6.16 -5.00
#